data_AF-A0ABD5PWS7-F1
#
_entry.id   AF-A0ABD5PWS7-F1
#
_cell.length_a   1.000
_cell.length_b   1.000
_cell.length_c   1.000
_cell.angle_alpha   90.00
_cell.angle_beta   90.00
_cell.angle_gamma   90.00
#
_symmetry.space_group_name_H-M   'P 1'
#
loop_
_entity.id
_entity.type
_entity.pdbx_description
1 polymer ?
#
loop_
_entity_poly.entity_id
_entity_poly.type
_entity_poly.pdbx_seq_one_letter_code
_entity_poly.pdbx_strand_id
1 'polypeptide(L)' 'MSFEEDDHVILHDEHSDYDGEEGQITQVMDTMFGDSTYTVSFEDGQETGIPEDALEAADGDEDDEE' A
#
# COMPACT_ATOMS: atom_id res chain seq x y z
N MET A 1 1.75 2.84 10.80
CA MET A 1 0.58 3.72 10.57
C MET A 1 -0.33 3.01 9.58
N SER A 2 -1.64 3.20 9.63
CA SER A 2 -2.56 2.57 8.67
C SER A 2 -2.84 3.53 7.52
N PHE A 3 -2.83 3.05 6.29
CA PHE A 3 -3.15 3.89 5.13
C PHE A 3 -4.65 4.07 4.93
N GLU A 4 -5.05 5.15 4.26
CA GLU A 4 -6.42 5.49 3.95
C GLU A 4 -6.72 5.37 2.45
N GLU A 5 -8.00 5.41 2.08
CA GLU A 5 -8.38 5.56 0.67
C GLU A 5 -7.85 6.91 0.15
N ASP A 6 -7.42 6.95 -1.12
CA ASP A 6 -6.74 8.05 -1.80
C ASP A 6 -5.26 8.28 -1.43
N ASP A 7 -4.69 7.56 -0.44
CA ASP A 7 -3.26 7.66 -0.10
C ASP A 7 -2.36 7.12 -1.22
N HIS A 8 -1.21 7.77 -1.39
CA HIS A 8 -0.18 7.34 -2.35
C HIS A 8 0.88 6.52 -1.63
N VAL A 9 1.15 5.34 -2.17
CA VAL A 9 2.05 4.35 -1.59
C VAL A 9 2.92 3.71 -2.65
N ILE A 10 4.14 3.34 -2.26
CA ILE A 10 5.06 2.56 -3.06
C ILE A 10 4.92 1.10 -2.63
N LEU A 11 4.65 0.22 -3.60
CA LEU A 11 4.60 -1.22 -3.34
C LEU A 11 6.02 -1.79 -3.31
N HIS A 12 6.34 -2.54 -2.26
CA HIS A 12 7.57 -3.31 -2.12
C HIS A 12 7.21 -4.80 -2.00
N ASP A 13 7.13 -5.50 -3.13
CA ASP A 13 6.86 -6.93 -3.20
C ASP A 13 7.58 -7.56 -4.41
N GLU A 14 8.64 -8.34 -4.14
CA GLU A 14 9.43 -9.04 -5.18
C GLU A 14 8.62 -10.04 -6.03
N HIS A 15 7.41 -10.40 -5.59
CA HIS A 15 6.49 -11.26 -6.32
C HIS A 15 5.49 -10.48 -7.17
N SER A 16 5.38 -9.17 -6.99
CA SER A 16 4.52 -8.29 -7.77
C SER A 16 5.22 -7.79 -9.03
N ASP A 17 4.43 -7.53 -10.08
CA ASP A 17 4.89 -6.84 -11.28
C ASP A 17 5.03 -5.32 -11.05
N TYR A 18 4.45 -4.78 -9.96
CA TYR A 18 4.45 -3.35 -9.61
C TYR A 18 5.46 -3.00 -8.49
N ASP A 19 6.44 -3.86 -8.24
CA ASP A 19 7.50 -3.64 -7.24
C ASP A 19 8.28 -2.35 -7.52
N GLY A 20 8.31 -1.47 -6.52
CA GLY A 20 8.92 -0.15 -6.58
C GLY A 20 8.10 0.90 -7.33
N GLU A 21 6.87 0.60 -7.75
CA GLU A 21 5.96 1.57 -8.36
C GLU A 21 5.10 2.29 -7.31
N GLU A 22 4.85 3.58 -7.56
CA GLU A 22 3.90 4.38 -6.79
C GLU A 22 2.49 4.12 -7.32
N GLY A 23 1.56 3.82 -6.42
CA GLY A 23 0.15 3.68 -6.71
C GLY A 23 -0.73 4.32 -5.65
N GLN A 24 -2.03 4.39 -5.95
CA GLN A 24 -3.01 5.01 -5.07
C GLN A 24 -3.90 3.95 -4.42
N ILE A 25 -4.12 4.05 -3.11
CA ILE A 25 -5.06 3.19 -2.41
C ILE A 25 -6.48 3.55 -2.83
N THR A 26 -7.18 2.58 -3.39
CA THR A 26 -8.57 2.72 -3.84
C THR A 26 -9.56 1.96 -2.95
N GLN A 27 -9.06 1.09 -2.08
CA GLN A 27 -9.88 0.35 -1.14
C GLN A 27 -9.05 -0.16 0.05
N VAL A 28 -9.61 0.00 1.25
CA VAL A 28 -9.08 -0.58 2.49
C VAL A 28 -10.00 -1.71 2.94
N MET A 29 -9.43 -2.90 3.16
CA MET A 29 -10.13 -4.09 3.64
C MET A 29 -9.54 -4.53 4.98
N ASP A 30 -10.20 -4.11 6.06
CA ASP A 30 -9.87 -4.58 7.41
C ASP A 30 -10.42 -5.98 7.65
N THR A 31 -9.55 -6.91 8.06
CA THR A 31 -10.00 -8.21 8.53
C THR A 31 -10.44 -8.11 10.00
N MET A 32 -11.40 -8.95 10.41
CA MET A 32 -11.83 -9.04 11.82
C MET A 32 -10.73 -9.51 12.78
N PHE A 33 -9.55 -9.88 12.26
CA PHE A 33 -8.38 -10.31 13.02
C PHE A 33 -7.34 -9.20 13.22
N GLY A 34 -7.55 -8.03 12.63
CA GLY A 34 -6.65 -6.88 12.78
C GLY A 34 -5.59 -6.75 11.69
N ASP A 35 -5.57 -7.65 10.71
CA ASP A 35 -4.77 -7.48 9.49
C ASP A 35 -5.58 -6.66 8.48
N SER A 36 -5.09 -5.48 8.12
CA SER A 36 -5.68 -4.65 7.07
C SER A 36 -4.97 -4.94 5.75
N THR A 37 -5.76 -5.13 4.70
CA THR A 37 -5.27 -5.35 3.34
C THR A 37 -5.76 -4.22 2.45
N TYR A 38 -4.95 -3.86 1.46
CA TYR A 38 -5.15 -2.68 0.65
C TYR A 38 -5.28 -3.06 -0.81
N THR A 39 -6.00 -2.23 -1.56
CA THR A 39 -6.05 -2.29 -3.02
C THR A 39 -5.41 -1.04 -3.57
N VAL A 40 -4.30 -1.21 -4.28
CA VAL A 40 -3.54 -0.14 -4.89
C VAL A 40 -3.79 -0.13 -6.39
N SER A 41 -4.12 1.03 -6.93
CA SER A 41 -4.25 1.25 -8.37
C SER A 41 -3.00 1.92 -8.90
N PHE A 42 -2.46 1.36 -9.97
CA PHE A 42 -1.30 1.83 -10.72
C PHE A 42 -1.72 2.32 -12.11
N GLU A 43 -0.78 2.85 -12.90
CA GLU A 43 -1.07 3.32 -14.27
C GLU A 43 -1.48 2.18 -15.21
N ASP A 44 -0.88 1.00 -15.06
CA ASP A 44 -1.11 -0.17 -15.92
C ASP A 44 -2.14 -1.18 -15.36
N GLY A 45 -2.67 -0.95 -14.15
CA GLY A 45 -3.59 -1.89 -13.52
C GLY A 45 -3.91 -1.59 -12.06
N GLN A 46 -4.39 -2.60 -11.33
CA GLN A 46 -4.62 -2.53 -9.89
C GLN A 46 -4.27 -3.87 -9.24
N GLU A 47 -3.80 -3.81 -8.00
CA GLU A 47 -3.46 -4.98 -7.20
C GLU A 47 -4.22 -4.96 -5.88
N THR A 48 -4.80 -6.11 -5.52
CA THR A 48 -5.69 -6.25 -4.35
C THR A 48 -5.08 -7.22 -3.35
N GLY A 49 -5.28 -6.95 -2.06
CA GLY A 49 -4.83 -7.86 -1.01
C GLY A 49 -3.39 -7.61 -0.57
N ILE A 50 -2.88 -6.40 -0.81
CA ILE A 50 -1.54 -5.99 -0.41
C ILE A 50 -1.54 -5.76 1.11
N PRO A 51 -0.62 -6.35 1.87
CA PRO A 51 -0.48 -6.07 3.30
C PRO A 51 0.13 -4.68 3.54
N GLU A 52 -0.16 -4.04 4.68
CA GLU A 52 0.50 -2.76 5.04
C GLU A 52 2.03 -2.85 5.04
N ASP A 53 2.58 -4.01 5.40
CA ASP A 53 4.04 -4.25 5.51
C ASP A 53 4.75 -4.18 4.14
N ALA A 54 4.00 -4.36 3.05
CA ALA A 54 4.51 -4.25 1.68
C ALA A 54 4.28 -2.85 1.09
N LEU A 55 3.71 -1.91 1.85
CA LEU A 55 3.41 -0.55 1.39
C LEU A 55 4.27 0.46 2.15
N GLU A 56 4.86 1.37 1.39
CA GLU A 56 5.60 2.51 1.93
C GLU A 56 4.89 3.81 1.53
N ALA A 57 4.80 4.80 2.42
CA ALA A 57 4.17 6.08 2.08
C ALA A 57 5.00 6.82 1.01
N ALA A 58 4.36 7.26 -0.09
CA ALA A 58 5.05 7.94 -1.19
C ALA A 58 5.38 9.41 -0.88
N ASP A 59 4.53 10.10 -0.11
CA ASP A 59 4.87 11.37 0.51
C ASP A 59 5.72 11.02 1.73
N GLY A 60 7.00 11.41 1.73
CA GLY A 60 8.01 11.00 2.72
C GLY A 60 7.75 11.49 4.14
N ASP A 61 6.62 11.09 4.73
CA ASP A 61 6.41 11.03 6.17
C ASP A 61 7.26 9.85 6.66
N GLU A 62 8.57 10.12 6.69
CA GLU A 62 9.58 9.37 7.40
C GLU A 62 9.11 9.25 8.86
N ASP A 63 8.46 8.14 9.22
CA ASP A 63 8.56 7.60 10.59
C ASP A 63 9.98 7.01 10.76
N ASP A 64 10.99 7.87 10.55
CA ASP A 64 12.36 7.72 11.05
C ASP A 64 12.40 8.47 12.39
N GLU A 65 11.67 7.97 13.40
CA GLU A 65 11.82 8.44 14.76
C GLU A 65 11.86 7.27 15.77
N GLU A 66 13.11 6.79 16.00
CA GLU A 66 13.73 6.28 17.25
C GLU A 66 14.08 4.77 17.37
#